data_AF-A0A7C5TJ17-F1
#
_entry.id   AF-A0A7C5TJ17-F1
#
_cell.length_a   1.000
_cell.length_b   1.000
_cell.length_c   1.000
_cell.angle_alpha   90.00
_cell.angle_beta   90.00
_cell.angle_gamma   90.00
#
_symmetry.space_group_name_H-M   'P 1'
#
loop_
_entity.id
_entity.type
_entity.pdbx_description
1 polymer ?
#
loop_
_entity_poly.entity_id
_entity_poly.type
_entity_poly.pdbx_seq_one_letter_code
_entity_poly.pdbx_strand_id
1 'polypeptide(L)' 'MNSKPVNIWLYIFIISILLALTLASIYAPRSRAEYIAPIIAIPGSVYIKIDGSITSLDISYDGSRIAVASDAGYVYLVGC' A
#
# COMPACT_ATOMS: atom_id res chain seq x y z
N MET A 1 -43.21 -36.37 0.57
CA MET A 1 -42.18 -35.31 0.66
C MET A 1 -41.08 -35.84 1.57
N ASN A 2 -39.89 -36.09 1.04
CA ASN A 2 -38.80 -36.73 1.78
C ASN A 2 -37.85 -35.64 2.30
N SER A 3 -38.10 -35.11 3.50
CA SER A 3 -37.21 -34.11 4.12
C SER A 3 -36.01 -34.82 4.72
N LYS A 4 -34.84 -34.69 4.08
CA LYS A 4 -33.58 -35.17 4.65
C LYS A 4 -33.32 -34.45 5.99
N PRO A 5 -32.83 -35.14 7.02
CA PRO A 5 -32.53 -34.51 8.30
C PRO A 5 -31.43 -33.45 8.13
N VAL A 6 -31.68 -32.26 8.66
CA VAL A 6 -30.75 -31.12 8.61
C VAL A 6 -29.74 -31.24 9.77
N ASN A 7 -28.45 -31.34 9.45
CA ASN A 7 -27.39 -31.44 10.46
C ASN A 7 -26.97 -30.05 10.94
N ILE A 8 -27.55 -29.61 12.06
CA ILE A 8 -27.32 -28.27 12.63
C ILE A 8 -25.86 -28.01 13.03
N TRP A 9 -25.13 -29.06 13.43
CA TRP A 9 -23.72 -28.96 13.81
C TRP A 9 -22.83 -28.59 12.62
N LEU A 10 -23.16 -29.09 11.43
CA LEU A 10 -22.47 -28.72 10.21
C LEU A 10 -22.64 -27.23 9.89
N TYR A 11 -23.83 -26.67 10.11
CA TYR A 11 -24.07 -25.23 9.89
C TYR A 11 -23.29 -24.36 10.87
N ILE A 12 -23.28 -24.73 12.15
CA ILE A 12 -22.51 -24.00 13.18
C ILE A 12 -21.02 -23.99 12.81
N PHE A 13 -20.49 -25.12 12.34
CA PHE A 13 -19.11 -25.23 11.89
C PHE A 13 -18.81 -24.37 10.65
N ILE A 14 -19.71 -24.33 9.66
CA ILE A 14 -19.53 -23.49 8.47
C ILE A 14 -19.57 -22.00 8.84
N ILE A 15 -20.49 -21.59 9.72
CA ILE A 15 -20.62 -20.19 10.15
C ILE A 15 -19.37 -19.74 10.92
N SER A 16 -18.79 -20.58 11.78
CA SER A 16 -17.59 -20.22 12.53
C SER A 16 -16.37 -20.05 11.63
N ILE A 17 -16.23 -20.88 10.58
CA ILE A 17 -15.18 -20.72 9.56
C ILE A 17 -15.36 -19.41 8.79
N LEU A 18 -16.58 -19.12 8.32
CA LEU A 18 -16.86 -17.89 7.56
C LEU A 18 -16.59 -16.64 8.39
N LEU A 19 -16.96 -16.66 9.68
CA LEU A 19 -16.68 -15.57 10.60
C LEU A 19 -15.17 -15.40 10.81
N ALA A 20 -14.43 -16.50 11.02
CA ALA A 20 -12.98 -16.45 11.18
C ALA A 20 -12.28 -15.88 9.94
N LEU A 21 -12.70 -16.25 8.74
CA LEU A 21 -12.17 -15.72 7.48
C LEU A 21 -12.48 -14.23 7.30
N THR A 22 -13.69 -13.82 7.68
CA THR A 22 -14.10 -12.41 7.61
C THR A 22 -13.28 -11.56 8.56
N LEU A 23 -13.11 -12.03 9.81
CA LEU A 23 -12.27 -11.35 10.81
C LEU A 23 -10.81 -11.34 10.37
N ALA A 24 -10.28 -12.42 9.80
CA ALA A 24 -8.93 -12.46 9.26
C ALA A 24 -8.73 -11.43 8.15
N SER A 25 -9.72 -11.19 7.28
CA SER A 25 -9.63 -10.15 6.23
C SER A 25 -9.64 -8.72 6.80
N ILE A 26 -10.40 -8.49 7.87
CA ILE A 26 -10.51 -7.17 8.52
C ILE A 26 -9.28 -6.86 9.36
N TYR A 27 -8.79 -7.85 10.11
CA TYR A 27 -7.67 -7.69 11.05
C TYR A 27 -6.32 -8.09 10.47
N ALA A 28 -6.27 -8.67 9.26
CA ALA A 28 -5.00 -8.86 8.57
C ALA A 28 -4.35 -7.48 8.45
N PRO A 29 -3.10 -7.33 8.93
CA PRO A 29 -2.37 -6.11 8.67
C PRO A 29 -2.35 -5.95 7.15
N ARG A 30 -2.91 -4.85 6.66
CA ARG A 30 -2.69 -4.45 5.27
C ARG A 30 -1.21 -4.23 5.14
N SER A 31 -0.48 -5.25 4.68
CA SER A 31 0.86 -5.04 4.16
C SER A 31 0.69 -3.91 3.16
N ARG A 32 1.38 -2.81 3.41
CA ARG A 32 1.41 -1.66 2.52
C ARG A 32 2.03 -2.20 1.24
N ALA A 33 1.20 -2.70 0.34
CA ALA A 33 1.62 -2.99 -1.02
C ALA A 33 2.12 -1.64 -1.52
N GLU A 34 3.43 -1.50 -1.61
CA GLU A 34 4.05 -0.35 -2.23
C GLU A 34 3.46 -0.30 -3.62
N TYR A 35 2.54 0.63 -3.84
CA TYR A 35 2.03 0.90 -5.16
C TYR A 35 3.18 1.54 -5.93
N ILE A 36 4.00 0.69 -6.54
CA ILE A 36 4.94 1.11 -7.56
C ILE A 36 4.07 1.32 -8.79
N ALA A 37 3.56 2.55 -8.96
CA ALA A 37 3.01 2.95 -10.24
C ALA A 37 4.05 2.54 -11.31
N PRO A 38 3.65 1.90 -12.42
CA PRO A 38 4.57 1.68 -13.52
C PRO A 38 4.98 3.06 -14.03
N ILE A 39 6.09 3.59 -13.51
CA ILE A 39 6.71 4.79 -14.04
C ILE A 39 7.27 4.32 -15.36
N ILE A 40 6.59 4.68 -16.45
CA ILE A 40 7.19 4.64 -17.78
C ILE A 40 8.48 5.43 -17.62
N ALA A 41 9.63 4.76 -17.72
CA ALA A 41 10.91 5.45 -17.68
C ALA A 41 10.96 6.38 -18.90
N ILE A 42 10.63 7.64 -18.68
CA ILE A 42 10.71 8.67 -19.71
C ILE A 42 12.21 8.92 -19.90
N PRO A 43 12.75 8.86 -21.13
CA PRO A 43 14.15 9.19 -21.36
C PRO A 43 14.50 10.53 -20.69
N GLY A 44 15.48 10.51 -19.78
CA GLY A 44 15.85 11.67 -18.96
C GLY A 44 15.30 11.70 -17.52
N SER A 45 14.51 10.71 -17.09
CA SER A 45 14.04 10.63 -15.69
C SER A 45 15.15 10.17 -14.74
N VAL A 46 15.31 10.85 -13.60
CA VAL A 46 16.21 10.48 -12.51
C VAL A 46 15.42 9.86 -11.36
N TYR A 47 15.90 8.72 -10.85
CA TYR A 47 15.37 8.08 -9.65
C TYR A 47 16.29 8.36 -8.47
N ILE A 48 15.74 8.93 -7.40
CA ILE A 48 16.47 9.17 -6.15
C ILE A 48 15.86 8.30 -5.07
N LYS A 49 16.70 7.56 -4.35
CA LYS A 49 16.29 6.87 -3.14
C LYS A 49 16.15 7.91 -2.02
N ILE A 50 14.98 7.94 -1.40
CA ILE A 50 14.65 8.84 -0.29
C ILE A 50 14.27 7.97 0.90
N ASP A 51 14.86 8.24 2.05
CA ASP A 51 14.45 7.62 3.31
C ASP A 51 13.23 8.34 3.88
N GLY A 52 12.22 7.58 4.29
CA GLY A 52 10.95 8.09 4.82
C GLY A 52 9.91 8.39 3.74
N SER A 53 8.80 9.01 4.16
CA SER A 53 7.74 9.50 3.26
C SER A 53 8.05 10.92 2.82
N ILE A 54 7.88 11.20 1.53
CA ILE A 54 7.99 12.56 0.99
C ILE A 54 6.85 13.42 1.56
N THR A 55 7.19 14.56 2.16
CA THR A 55 6.21 15.49 2.76
C THR A 55 6.04 16.76 1.94
N SER A 56 7.07 17.20 1.23
CA SER A 56 7.03 18.38 0.35
C SER A 56 8.11 18.33 -0.72
N LEU A 57 7.89 19.06 -1.81
CA LEU A 57 8.78 19.14 -2.96
C LEU A 57 8.69 20.54 -3.58
N ASP A 58 9.83 21.09 -4.01
CA ASP A 58 9.91 22.35 -4.74
C ASP A 58 11.00 22.30 -5.82
N ILE A 59 10.81 23.07 -6.89
CA ILE A 59 11.73 23.12 -8.03
C ILE A 59 12.28 24.55 -8.12
N SER A 60 13.60 24.68 -8.30
CA SER A 60 14.20 26.00 -8.49
C SER A 60 13.60 26.69 -9.72
N TYR A 61 13.53 28.03 -9.67
CA TYR A 61 12.92 28.82 -10.76
C TYR A 61 13.54 28.55 -12.14
N ASP A 62 14.84 28.25 -12.19
CA ASP A 62 15.59 27.91 -13.40
C ASP A 62 15.48 26.42 -13.80
N GLY A 63 14.79 25.59 -13.01
CA GLY A 63 14.60 24.16 -13.23
C GLY A 63 15.86 23.30 -13.00
N SER A 64 16.98 23.89 -12.56
CA SER A 64 18.24 23.16 -12.42
C SER A 64 18.32 22.29 -11.17
N ARG A 65 17.42 22.51 -10.20
CA ARG A 65 17.41 21.81 -8.92
C ARG A 65 16.02 21.46 -8.45
N ILE A 66 15.93 20.34 -7.74
CA ILE A 66 14.73 19.90 -7.03
C ILE A 66 15.09 19.68 -5.56
N ALA A 67 14.34 20.29 -4.65
CA ALA A 67 14.44 20.06 -3.21
C ALA A 67 13.29 19.15 -2.76
N VAL A 68 13.61 18.07 -2.05
CA VAL A 68 12.63 17.10 -1.55
C VAL A 68 12.80 16.93 -0.04
N ALA A 69 11.75 17.17 0.74
CA ALA A 69 11.76 16.94 2.18
C ALA A 69 11.06 15.62 2.53
N SER A 70 11.58 14.92 3.53
CA SER A 70 10.94 13.72 4.08
C SER A 70 10.70 13.80 5.58
N ASP A 71 9.74 12.99 6.04
CA ASP A 71 9.42 12.80 7.46
C ASP A 71 10.56 12.15 8.27
N ALA A 72 11.59 11.62 7.61
CA ALA A 72 12.81 11.13 8.24
C ALA A 72 13.75 12.27 8.70
N GLY A 73 13.38 13.53 8.47
CA GLY A 73 14.12 14.71 8.90
C GLY A 73 15.23 15.15 7.96
N TYR A 74 15.25 14.62 6.73
CA TYR A 74 16.23 14.97 5.69
C TYR A 74 15.61 15.83 4.60
N VAL A 75 16.46 16.66 3.99
CA VAL A 75 16.16 17.37 2.73
C VAL A 75 17.18 16.93 1.69
N TYR A 76 16.68 16.41 0.58
CA TYR A 76 17.47 15.97 -0.56
C TYR A 76 17.49 17.07 -1.61
N LEU A 77 18.67 17.37 -2.15
CA LEU A 77 18.84 18.31 -3.25
C LEU A 77 19.34 17.55 -4.49
N VAL A 78 18.58 17.64 -5.57
CA VAL A 78 18.82 16.92 -6.82
C VAL A 78 19.15 17.93 -7.91
N GLY A 79 20.23 17.69 -8.66
CA GLY A 79 20.53 18.45 -9.87
C GLY A 79 19.89 17.78 -11.09
N CYS A 80 19.33 18.60 -11.99
CA CYS A 80 18.72 18.18 -13.25
C CYS A 80 19.61 18.49 -14.45
#